data_AF-A0A7S2ZH53-F1
#
_entry.id   AF-A0A7S2ZH53-F1
#
_cell.length_a   1.000
_cell.length_b   1.000
_cell.length_c   1.000
_cell.angle_alpha   90.00
_cell.angle_beta   90.00
_cell.angle_gamma   90.00
#
_symmetry.space_group_name_H-M   'P 1'
#
loop_
_entity.id
_entity.type
_entity.pdbx_description
1 polymer ?
#
loop_
_entity_poly.entity_id
_entity_poly.type
_entity_poly.pdbx_seq_one_letter_code
_entity_poly.pdbx_strand_id
1 'polypeptide(L)'
;SGQQQLLCLARALLRRPKILIMDEATSNVDYETDQAVQNTVRKEFLDSTILTIAHRLWTIADYDRILVMDNGEVAEFGTPEELLRTPNSLLNELVDALGGSTAASFRDVISKGSNVFPK
;
A
#
# COMPACT_ATOMS: atom_id res chain seq x y z
N SER A 1 -18.31 9.19 4.65
CA SER A 1 -17.14 9.83 5.29
C SER A 1 -16.29 8.74 5.95
N GLY A 2 -15.03 9.02 6.32
CA GLY A 2 -14.06 8.03 6.83
C GLY A 2 -14.58 7.09 7.94
N GLN A 3 -15.57 7.53 8.72
CA GLN A 3 -16.26 6.71 9.72
C GLN A 3 -16.92 5.43 9.14
N GLN A 4 -17.44 5.50 7.91
CA GLN A 4 -18.03 4.32 7.25
C GLN A 4 -16.96 3.28 6.90
N GLN A 5 -15.75 3.72 6.53
CA GLN A 5 -14.61 2.83 6.29
C GLN A 5 -14.18 2.14 7.57
N LEU A 6 -14.10 2.88 8.69
CA LEU A 6 -13.80 2.31 10.01
C LEU A 6 -14.84 1.27 10.45
N LEU A 7 -16.13 1.53 10.21
CA LEU A 7 -17.19 0.57 10.51
C LEU A 7 -17.10 -0.69 9.63
N CYS A 8 -16.80 -0.53 8.33
CA CYS A 8 -16.56 -1.66 7.43
C CYS A 8 -15.34 -2.49 7.87
N LEU A 9 -14.25 -1.83 8.26
CA LEU A 9 -13.07 -2.49 8.80
C LEU A 9 -13.40 -3.26 10.08
N ALA A 10 -14.12 -2.66 11.02
CA ALA A 10 -14.57 -3.34 12.24
C ALA A 10 -15.39 -4.60 11.91
N ARG A 11 -16.26 -4.54 10.90
CA ARG A 11 -17.02 -5.72 10.43
C ARG A 11 -16.13 -6.77 9.79
N ALA A 12 -15.10 -6.37 9.04
CA ALA A 12 -14.13 -7.28 8.45
C ALA A 12 -13.30 -7.98 9.54
N LEU A 13 -12.88 -7.26 10.58
CA LEU A 13 -12.12 -7.80 11.72
C LEU A 13 -12.90 -8.91 12.42
N LEU A 14 -14.20 -8.71 12.64
CA LEU A 14 -15.08 -9.72 13.23
C LEU A 14 -15.27 -10.95 12.33
N ARG A 15 -15.24 -10.77 11.01
CA ARG A 15 -15.46 -11.85 10.04
C ARG A 15 -14.22 -12.65 9.70
N ARG A 16 -13.02 -12.07 9.85
CA ARG A 16 -11.74 -12.66 9.45
C ARG A 16 -11.79 -13.29 8.05
N PRO A 17 -12.13 -12.50 7.00
CA PRO A 17 -12.23 -13.03 5.65
C PRO A 17 -10.87 -13.50 5.16
N LYS A 18 -10.82 -14.60 4.40
CA LYS A 18 -9.57 -15.08 3.77
C LYS A 18 -9.02 -14.11 2.72
N ILE A 19 -9.89 -13.28 2.14
CA ILE A 19 -9.54 -12.28 1.13
C ILE A 19 -10.19 -10.96 1.54
N LEU A 20 -9.37 -9.92 1.69
CA LEU A 20 -9.77 -8.55 1.99
C LEU A 20 -9.46 -7.67 0.79
N ILE A 21 -10.46 -6.96 0.27
CA ILE A 21 -10.29 -5.99 -0.82
C ILE A 21 -10.47 -4.59 -0.22
N MET A 22 -9.51 -3.71 -0.45
CA MET A 22 -9.54 -2.33 0.04
C MET A 22 -9.41 -1.35 -1.13
N ASP A 23 -10.27 -0.34 -1.13
CA ASP A 23 -10.23 0.77 -2.08
C ASP A 23 -9.77 2.02 -1.33
N GLU A 24 -8.53 2.45 -1.56
CA GLU A 24 -7.88 3.53 -0.82
C GLU A 24 -8.17 4.91 -1.44
N ALA A 25 -9.43 5.32 -1.42
CA ALA A 25 -9.85 6.69 -1.75
C ALA A 25 -9.92 7.56 -0.49
N THR A 26 -8.77 7.87 0.11
CA THR A 26 -8.65 8.58 1.40
C THR A 26 -8.78 10.11 1.27
N SER A 27 -9.94 10.60 0.84
CA SER A 27 -10.23 12.05 0.82
C SER A 27 -10.81 12.59 2.13
N ASN A 28 -11.06 11.74 3.14
CA ASN A 28 -11.83 12.10 4.35
C ASN A 28 -11.26 11.56 5.69
N VAL A 29 -10.02 11.10 5.74
CA VAL A 29 -9.37 10.57 6.96
C VAL A 29 -8.03 11.27 7.17
N ASP A 30 -7.74 11.69 8.40
CA ASP A 30 -6.46 12.29 8.77
C ASP A 30 -5.32 11.25 8.73
N TYR A 31 -4.08 11.73 8.60
CA TYR A 31 -2.90 10.87 8.45
C TYR A 31 -2.69 9.89 9.61
N GLU A 32 -2.94 10.32 10.85
CA GLU A 32 -2.76 9.47 12.04
C GLU A 32 -3.76 8.31 12.06
N THR A 33 -5.02 8.61 11.75
CA THR A 33 -6.07 7.59 11.68
C THR A 33 -5.82 6.60 10.54
N ASP A 34 -5.34 7.07 9.38
CA ASP A 34 -4.97 6.19 8.27
C ASP A 34 -3.82 5.24 8.66
N GLN A 35 -2.79 5.76 9.31
CA GLN A 35 -1.69 4.93 9.80
C GLN A 35 -2.16 3.88 10.83
N ALA A 36 -3.05 4.26 11.75
CA ALA A 36 -3.64 3.33 12.71
C ALA A 36 -4.47 2.23 12.03
N VAL A 37 -5.22 2.58 10.98
CA VAL A 37 -5.98 1.64 10.16
C VAL A 37 -5.06 0.66 9.45
N GLN A 38 -4.03 1.14 8.76
CA GLN A 38 -3.07 0.29 8.05
C GLN A 38 -2.35 -0.68 9.00
N ASN A 39 -1.93 -0.20 10.17
CA ASN A 39 -1.31 -1.04 11.19
C ASN A 39 -2.26 -2.12 11.72
N THR A 40 -3.54 -1.76 11.95
CA THR A 40 -4.56 -2.72 12.39
C THR A 40 -4.81 -3.78 11.32
N VAL A 41 -4.95 -3.37 10.06
CA VAL A 41 -5.16 -4.28 8.93
C VAL A 41 -4.01 -5.29 8.85
N ARG A 42 -2.77 -4.82 8.89
CA ARG A 42 -1.59 -5.69 8.80
C ARG A 42 -1.54 -6.70 9.93
N LYS A 43 -1.77 -6.25 11.18
CA LYS A 43 -1.69 -7.11 12.37
C LYS A 43 -2.80 -8.16 12.41
N GLU A 44 -4.03 -7.77 12.10
CA GLU A 44 -5.20 -8.62 12.32
C GLU A 44 -5.53 -9.51 11.11
N PHE A 45 -4.97 -9.20 9.92
CA PHE A 45 -5.18 -9.96 8.69
C PHE A 45 -3.91 -10.62 8.15
N LEU A 46 -2.93 -10.93 9.01
CA LEU A 46 -1.68 -11.64 8.62
C LEU A 46 -1.94 -12.95 7.85
N ASP A 47 -3.00 -13.68 8.22
CA ASP A 47 -3.39 -14.95 7.58
C ASP A 47 -4.32 -14.77 6.37
N SER A 48 -4.57 -13.53 5.93
CA SER A 48 -5.51 -13.22 4.85
C SER A 48 -4.78 -12.62 3.65
N THR A 49 -5.32 -12.85 2.45
CA THR A 49 -4.84 -12.16 1.24
C THR A 49 -5.46 -10.77 1.17
N ILE A 50 -4.62 -9.73 1.10
CA ILE A 50 -5.06 -8.34 1.04
C ILE A 50 -4.79 -7.82 -0.38
N LEU A 51 -5.84 -7.34 -1.04
CA LEU A 51 -5.75 -6.66 -2.32
C LEU A 51 -6.19 -5.20 -2.14
N THR A 52 -5.28 -4.27 -2.38
CA THR A 52 -5.54 -2.85 -2.15
C THR A 52 -5.31 -2.05 -3.41
N ILE A 53 -6.30 -1.26 -3.78
CA ILE A 53 -6.17 -0.21 -4.79
C ILE A 53 -5.58 0.99 -4.07
N ALA A 54 -4.29 1.23 -4.25
CA ALA A 54 -3.58 2.28 -3.54
C ALA A 54 -3.44 3.55 -4.38
N HIS A 55 -3.87 4.68 -3.84
CA HIS A 55 -3.59 6.01 -4.39
C HIS A 55 -2.46 6.73 -3.63
N ARG A 56 -2.02 6.18 -2.49
CA ARG A 56 -0.92 6.69 -1.68
C ARG A 56 0.29 5.79 -1.84
N LEU A 57 1.40 6.35 -2.35
CA LEU A 57 2.61 5.56 -2.53
C LEU A 57 3.18 5.02 -1.21
N TRP A 58 3.03 5.73 -0.09
CA TRP A 58 3.49 5.22 1.21
C TRP A 58 2.81 3.93 1.64
N THR A 59 1.57 3.69 1.21
CA THR A 59 0.81 2.49 1.55
C THR A 59 1.34 1.25 0.83
N ILE A 60 1.82 1.40 -0.41
CA ILE A 60 2.34 0.27 -1.22
C ILE A 60 3.73 -0.22 -0.80
N ALA A 61 4.46 0.55 0.02
CA ALA A 61 5.82 0.21 0.40
C ALA A 61 5.93 -1.14 1.13
N ASP A 62 4.90 -1.46 1.93
CA ASP A 62 4.88 -2.64 2.79
C ASP A 62 4.12 -3.82 2.16
N TYR A 63 3.76 -3.74 0.87
CA TYR A 63 3.07 -4.84 0.18
C TYR A 63 4.04 -5.85 -0.39
N ASP A 64 3.68 -7.13 -0.34
CA ASP A 64 4.50 -8.22 -0.89
C ASP A 64 4.68 -8.12 -2.40
N ARG A 65 3.67 -7.58 -3.11
CA ARG A 65 3.64 -7.40 -4.56
C ARG A 65 2.87 -6.14 -4.93
N ILE A 66 3.30 -5.47 -5.98
CA ILE A 66 2.64 -4.32 -6.59
C ILE A 66 2.24 -4.70 -8.01
N LEU A 67 1.02 -4.33 -8.38
CA LEU A 67 0.49 -4.41 -9.74
C LEU A 67 0.30 -2.98 -10.26
N VAL A 68 1.08 -2.57 -11.25
CA VAL A 68 0.91 -1.29 -11.93
C VAL A 68 0.05 -1.52 -13.16
N MET A 69 -1.06 -0.79 -13.25
CA MET A 69 -1.94 -0.81 -14.42
C MET A 69 -1.77 0.44 -15.25
N ASP A 70 -1.74 0.29 -16.58
CA ASP A 70 -1.79 1.40 -17.53
C ASP A 70 -2.77 1.05 -18.65
N ASN A 71 -3.63 2.00 -19.02
CA ASN A 71 -4.61 1.86 -20.10
C ASN A 71 -5.47 0.56 -20.08
N GLY A 72 -5.75 0.03 -18.89
CA GLY A 72 -6.54 -1.19 -18.70
C GLY A 72 -5.75 -2.49 -18.84
N GLU A 73 -4.43 -2.41 -19.02
CA GLU A 73 -3.52 -3.54 -19.09
C GLU A 73 -2.56 -3.56 -17.89
N VAL A 74 -2.00 -4.74 -17.61
CA VAL A 74 -0.95 -4.89 -16.61
C VAL A 74 0.36 -4.41 -17.22
N ALA A 75 0.83 -3.25 -16.78
CA ALA A 75 2.12 -2.70 -17.21
C ALA A 75 3.26 -3.38 -16.46
N GLU A 76 3.13 -3.55 -15.14
CA GLU A 76 4.17 -4.13 -14.29
C GLU A 76 3.59 -4.95 -13.15
N PHE A 77 4.32 -6.00 -12.76
CA PHE A 77 3.96 -6.81 -11.61
C PHE A 77 5.23 -7.39 -10.96
N GLY A 78 5.42 -7.15 -9.66
CA GLY A 78 6.61 -7.61 -8.96
C GLY A 78 6.64 -7.16 -7.50
N THR A 79 7.73 -7.46 -6.80
CA THR A 79 7.98 -6.84 -5.48
C THR A 79 8.29 -5.36 -5.65
N PRO A 80 8.04 -4.52 -4.62
CA PRO A 80 8.45 -3.11 -4.65
C PRO A 80 9.94 -2.94 -4.98
N GLU A 81 10.81 -3.79 -4.43
CA GLU A 81 12.24 -3.74 -4.66
C GLU A 81 12.62 -4.04 -6.12
N GLU A 82 12.05 -5.09 -6.71
CA GLU A 82 12.30 -5.47 -8.11
C GLU A 82 11.85 -4.37 -9.08
N LEU A 83 10.66 -3.81 -8.86
CA LEU A 83 10.10 -2.77 -9.70
C LEU A 83 10.94 -1.48 -9.62
N LEU A 84 11.36 -1.06 -8.42
CA LEU A 84 12.23 0.12 -8.27
C LEU A 84 13.63 -0.06 -8.84
N ARG A 85 14.17 -1.29 -8.86
CA ARG A 85 15.47 -1.58 -9.49
C ARG A 85 15.39 -1.60 -11.01
N THR A 86 14.20 -1.82 -11.57
CA THR A 86 14.01 -1.92 -13.02
C THR A 86 14.16 -0.54 -13.67
N PRO A 87 15.11 -0.37 -14.61
CA PRO A 87 15.25 0.88 -15.34
C PRO A 87 13.98 1.20 -16.12
N ASN A 88 13.53 2.45 -16.11
CA ASN A 88 12.30 2.92 -16.77
C ASN A 88 11.03 2.20 -16.32
N SER A 89 10.97 1.73 -15.07
CA SER A 89 9.72 1.20 -14.53
C SER A 89 8.68 2.31 -14.34
N LEU A 90 7.41 2.03 -14.63
CA LEU A 90 6.30 2.94 -14.35
C LEU A 90 6.20 3.27 -12.86
N LEU A 91 6.50 2.31 -11.98
CA LEU A 91 6.60 2.59 -10.55
C LEU A 91 7.67 3.65 -10.25
N ASN A 92 8.82 3.63 -10.94
CA ASN A 92 9.85 4.66 -10.77
C ASN A 92 9.33 6.04 -11.19
N GLU A 93 8.60 6.13 -12.30
CA GLU A 93 7.97 7.39 -12.74
C GLU A 93 6.97 7.93 -11.71
N LEU A 94 6.14 7.05 -11.15
CA LEU A 94 5.20 7.40 -10.08
C LEU A 94 5.91 7.87 -8.80
N VAL A 95 7.04 7.26 -8.45
CA VAL A 95 7.87 7.67 -7.30
C VAL A 95 8.52 9.02 -7.56
N ASP A 96 9.06 9.24 -8.75
CA ASP A 96 9.70 10.51 -9.10
C ASP A 96 8.71 11.68 -9.13
N ALA A 97 7.45 11.41 -9.48
CA ALA A 97 6.36 12.38 -9.41
C ALA A 97 6.04 12.87 -7.97
N LEU A 98 6.47 12.14 -6.92
CA LEU A 98 6.34 12.60 -5.53
C LEU A 98 7.30 13.75 -5.17
N GLY A 99 8.32 14.01 -6.00
CA GLY A 99 9.35 15.01 -5.76
C GLY A 99 10.57 14.47 -5.01
N GLY A 100 11.73 15.11 -5.22
CA GLY A 100 13.05 14.52 -4.92
C GLY A 100 13.30 14.09 -3.47
N SER A 101 12.82 14.84 -2.48
CA SER A 101 13.03 14.48 -1.05
C SER A 101 12.17 13.28 -0.63
N THR A 102 10.91 13.24 -1.05
CA THR A 102 9.97 12.16 -0.74
C THR A 102 10.31 10.89 -1.53
N ALA A 103 10.70 11.03 -2.80
CA ALA A 103 11.15 9.93 -3.65
C ALA A 103 12.41 9.26 -3.07
N ALA A 104 13.39 10.05 -2.59
CA ALA A 104 14.59 9.52 -1.94
C ALA A 104 14.24 8.76 -0.66
N SER A 105 13.33 9.30 0.15
CA SER A 105 12.88 8.67 1.40
C SER A 105 12.13 7.35 1.13
N PHE A 106 11.29 7.32 0.11
CA PHE A 106 10.57 6.11 -0.32
C PHE A 106 11.54 5.01 -0.77
N ARG A 107 12.52 5.36 -1.62
CA ARG A 107 13.56 4.43 -2.09
C ARG A 107 14.42 3.91 -0.94
N ASP A 108 14.76 4.77 0.02
CA ASP A 108 15.53 4.38 1.21
C ASP A 108 14.76 3.34 2.04
N VAL A 109 13.45 3.53 2.24
CA VAL A 109 12.59 2.61 3.00
C VAL A 109 12.53 1.22 2.35
N ILE A 110 12.34 1.15 1.03
CA ILE A 110 12.34 -0.12 0.29
C ILE A 110 13.73 -0.78 0.30
N SER A 111 14.79 0.00 0.06
CA SER A 111 16.16 -0.53 -0.07
C SER A 111 16.74 -1.06 1.25
N LYS A 112 16.34 -0.49 2.39
CA LYS A 112 16.74 -0.96 3.72
C LYS A 112 16.05 -2.24 4.14
N GLY A 113 15.18 -2.81 3.28
CA GLY A 113 14.38 -3.98 3.60
C GLY A 113 13.66 -3.79 4.92
N SER A 114 13.21 -2.57 5.20
CA SER A 114 12.82 -2.21 6.54
C SER A 114 11.60 -3.04 6.90
N ASN A 115 11.85 -3.96 7.82
CA ASN A 115 10.94 -4.42 8.84
C ASN A 115 10.49 -3.21 9.68
N VAL A 116 9.92 -2.16 9.04
CA VAL A 116 9.36 -0.99 9.75
C VAL A 116 8.27 -1.47 10.70
N PHE A 117 7.66 -2.61 10.38
CA PHE A 117 6.71 -3.30 11.23
C PHE A 117 7.02 -4.80 11.22
N PRO A 118 7.33 -5.41 12.38
CA PRO A 118 7.62 -6.84 12.46
C PRO A 118 6.42 -7.65 11.98
N LYS A 119 6.70 -8.67 11.14
CA LYS A 119 5.76 -9.74 10.81
C LYS A 119 5.23 -10.44 12.06
#